data_AF-A0A328U777-F1
#
_entry.id   AF-A0A328U777-F1
#
_cell.length_a   1.000
_cell.length_b   1.000
_cell.length_c   1.000
_cell.angle_alpha   90.00
_cell.angle_beta   90.00
_cell.angle_gamma   90.00
#
_symmetry.space_group_name_H-M   'P 1'
#
loop_
_entity.id
_entity.type
_entity.pdbx_description
1 polymer ?
#
loop_
_entity_poly.entity_id
_entity_poly.type
_entity_poly.pdbx_seq_one_letter_code
_entity_poly.pdbx_strand_id
1 'polypeptide(L)'
;MIPITSLEDFKTYKGTQGYFIIADDVNGRKMHSNRCTAVDITHFRTKVLEKEGQHGRYFFTEDFFEAREYPKVKKCELCRKFM
;
A
#
# COMPACT_ATOMS: atom_id res chain seq x y z
N MET A 1 4.82 -9.78 5.46
CA MET A 1 3.89 -8.89 4.72
C MET A 1 2.49 -9.48 4.67
N ILE A 2 1.49 -8.68 5.02
CA ILE A 2 0.08 -9.09 5.11
C ILE A 2 -0.68 -8.56 3.87
N PRO A 3 -1.27 -9.41 3.02
CA PRO A 3 -2.10 -8.95 1.91
C PRO A 3 -3.40 -8.32 2.43
N ILE A 4 -3.79 -7.19 1.83
CA ILE A 4 -5.04 -6.50 2.17
C ILE A 4 -6.05 -6.80 1.07
N THR A 5 -7.06 -7.61 1.38
CA THR A 5 -8.06 -8.06 0.41
C THR A 5 -9.47 -7.55 0.71
N SER A 6 -9.69 -6.91 1.87
CA SER A 6 -10.98 -6.38 2.28
C SER A 6 -10.92 -4.91 2.72
N LEU A 7 -12.07 -4.23 2.73
CA LEU A 7 -12.16 -2.87 3.27
C LEU A 7 -11.93 -2.81 4.78
N GLU A 8 -12.29 -3.88 5.49
CA GLU A 8 -12.13 -3.97 6.95
C GLU A 8 -10.64 -4.07 7.32
N ASP A 9 -9.89 -4.92 6.61
CA ASP A 9 -8.44 -5.00 6.73
C ASP A 9 -7.79 -3.65 6.43
N PHE A 10 -8.20 -3.02 5.31
CA PHE A 10 -7.67 -1.73 4.92
C PHE A 10 -7.86 -0.68 6.02
N LYS A 11 -9.07 -0.56 6.58
CA LYS A 11 -9.37 0.37 7.67
C LYS A 11 -8.57 0.07 8.93
N THR A 12 -8.45 -1.20 9.29
CA THR A 12 -7.70 -1.66 10.47
C THR A 12 -6.23 -1.27 10.36
N TYR A 13 -5.58 -1.62 9.24
CA TYR A 13 -4.17 -1.29 9.03
C TYR A 13 -3.94 0.20 8.80
N LYS A 14 -4.92 0.94 8.28
CA LYS A 14 -4.81 2.40 8.10
C LYS A 14 -4.71 3.13 9.44
N GLY A 15 -5.35 2.60 10.48
CA GLY A 15 -5.23 3.08 11.86
C GLY A 15 -3.96 2.61 12.58
N THR A 16 -3.26 1.63 12.03
CA THR A 16 -2.06 1.03 12.63
C THR A 16 -0.80 1.71 12.11
N GLN A 17 0.23 1.86 12.95
CA GLN A 17 1.52 2.39 12.51
C GLN A 17 2.26 1.34 11.67
N GLY A 18 2.66 1.73 10.47
CA GLY A 18 3.34 0.82 9.55
C GLY A 18 3.39 1.34 8.12
N TYR A 19 3.68 0.44 7.20
CA TYR A 19 3.93 0.72 5.80
C TYR A 19 2.97 -0.07 4.90
N PHE A 20 2.50 0.61 3.88
CA PHE A 20 1.66 0.06 2.83
C PHE A 20 2.48 -0.10 1.56
N ILE A 21 2.41 -1.26 0.94
CA ILE A 21 2.95 -1.48 -0.39
C ILE A 21 1.78 -1.55 -1.36
N ILE A 22 1.77 -0.61 -2.29
CA ILE A 22 0.85 -0.62 -3.42
C ILE A 22 1.64 -1.14 -4.62
N ALA A 23 1.37 -2.39 -5.00
CA ALA A 23 1.94 -3.03 -6.17
C ALA A 23 0.97 -2.87 -7.34
N ASP A 24 1.22 -1.88 -8.18
CA ASP A 24 0.41 -1.58 -9.37
C ASP A 24 1.19 -1.97 -10.62
N ASP A 25 0.52 -2.60 -11.60
CA ASP A 25 1.20 -3.07 -12.82
C ASP A 25 1.64 -1.90 -13.73
N VAL A 26 0.86 -0.81 -13.71
CA VAL A 26 1.09 0.37 -14.56
C VAL A 26 2.06 1.36 -13.91
N ASN A 27 1.93 1.58 -12.61
CA ASN A 27 2.68 2.59 -11.85
C ASN A 27 3.87 2.02 -11.07
N GLY A 28 4.06 0.71 -11.14
CA GLY A 28 5.05 -0.03 -10.39
C GLY A 28 4.69 -0.19 -8.91
N ARG A 29 5.70 -0.54 -8.11
CA ARG A 29 5.54 -0.88 -6.70
C ARG A 29 6.01 0.27 -5.85
N LYS A 30 5.11 0.85 -5.06
CA LYS A 30 5.44 1.98 -4.18
C LYS A 30 5.17 1.61 -2.72
N MET A 31 6.10 1.97 -1.85
CA MET A 31 5.98 1.91 -0.39
C MET A 31 5.50 3.25 0.14
N HIS A 32 4.48 3.22 0.99
CA HIS A 32 3.81 4.36 1.58
C HIS A 32 3.77 4.22 3.10
N SER A 33 3.75 5.33 3.82
CA SER A 33 3.37 5.31 5.24
C SER A 33 1.85 5.17 5.38
N ASN A 34 1.40 4.67 6.53
CA ASN A 34 -0.02 4.64 6.89
C ASN A 34 -0.71 6.02 6.77
N ARG A 35 0.00 7.12 7.02
CA ARG A 35 -0.54 8.50 6.90
C ARG A 35 -0.50 9.08 5.48
N CYS A 36 0.01 8.35 4.50
CA CYS A 36 0.08 8.85 3.13
C CYS A 36 -1.33 9.07 2.55
N THR A 37 -1.54 10.22 1.90
CA THR A 37 -2.78 10.56 1.20
C THR A 37 -3.03 9.71 -0.03
N ALA A 38 -1.98 9.14 -0.64
CA ALA A 38 -2.13 8.20 -1.75
C ALA A 38 -2.67 6.82 -1.32
N VAL A 39 -2.55 6.49 -0.03
CA VAL A 39 -3.16 5.28 0.56
C VAL A 39 -4.60 5.65 0.93
N ASP A 40 -5.47 5.71 -0.08
CA ASP A 40 -6.87 6.09 0.06
C ASP A 40 -7.80 4.90 -0.14
N ILE A 41 -8.92 4.88 0.59
CA ILE A 41 -9.90 3.79 0.54
C ILE A 41 -10.60 3.69 -0.83
N THR A 42 -10.80 4.82 -1.51
CA THR A 42 -11.40 4.88 -2.84
C THR A 42 -10.48 4.21 -3.85
N HIS A 43 -9.18 4.56 -3.81
CA HIS A 43 -8.17 3.91 -4.66
C HIS A 43 -8.02 2.41 -4.35
N PHE A 44 -8.07 2.03 -3.09
CA PHE A 44 -8.05 0.62 -2.70
C PHE A 44 -9.26 -0.13 -3.29
N ARG A 45 -10.47 0.41 -3.09
CA ARG A 45 -11.71 -0.19 -3.61
C ARG A 45 -11.63 -0.41 -5.11
N THR A 46 -11.26 0.60 -5.88
CA THR A 46 -11.20 0.49 -7.33
C THR A 46 -10.11 -0.46 -7.83
N LYS A 47 -8.92 -0.45 -7.21
CA LYS A 47 -7.80 -1.28 -7.68
C LYS A 47 -7.87 -2.73 -7.24
N VAL A 48 -8.33 -2.98 -6.02
CA VAL A 48 -8.30 -4.30 -5.38
C VAL A 48 -9.65 -5.02 -5.50
N LEU A 49 -10.77 -4.32 -5.28
CA LEU A 49 -12.09 -4.94 -5.23
C LEU A 49 -12.82 -4.90 -6.58
N GLU A 50 -12.94 -3.72 -7.19
CA GLU A 50 -13.74 -3.57 -8.42
C GLU A 50 -13.05 -4.18 -9.66
N LYS A 51 -11.72 -4.24 -9.64
CA LYS A 51 -10.93 -4.83 -10.73
C LYS A 51 -10.28 -6.17 -10.35
N GLU A 52 -10.77 -6.83 -9.29
CA GLU A 52 -10.30 -8.14 -8.82
C GLU A 52 -8.77 -8.26 -8.67
N GLY A 53 -8.11 -7.17 -8.26
CA GLY A 53 -6.64 -7.15 -8.11
C GLY A 53 -5.85 -7.24 -9.42
N GLN A 54 -6.49 -7.12 -10.59
CA GLN A 54 -5.81 -7.07 -11.90
C GLN A 54 -4.95 -5.81 -12.07
N HIS A 55 -5.34 -4.70 -11.41
CA HIS A 55 -4.64 -3.42 -11.55
C HIS A 55 -3.79 -3.04 -10.34
N GLY A 56 -3.92 -3.74 -9.23
CA GLY A 56 -2.97 -3.58 -8.14
C GLY A 56 -3.29 -4.40 -6.90
N ARG A 57 -2.26 -4.75 -6.15
CA ARG A 57 -2.32 -5.46 -4.88
C ARG A 57 -1.82 -4.57 -3.76
N TYR A 58 -2.45 -4.66 -2.61
CA TYR A 58 -2.07 -3.93 -1.41
C TYR A 58 -1.52 -4.90 -0.38
N PHE A 59 -0.42 -4.50 0.24
CA PHE A 59 0.19 -5.22 1.36
C PHE A 59 0.45 -4.25 2.50
N PHE A 60 0.37 -4.76 3.72
CA PHE A 60 0.75 -4.05 4.93
C PHE A 60 1.92 -4.75 5.61
N THR A 61 2.78 -3.97 6.24
CA THR A 61 3.77 -4.47 7.19
C THR A 61 4.09 -3.39 8.21
N GLU A 62 4.36 -3.78 9.44
CA GLU A 62 4.80 -2.87 10.49
C GLU A 62 6.32 -2.61 10.38
N ASP A 63 7.04 -3.48 9.67
CA ASP A 63 8.49 -3.45 9.56
C ASP A 63 8.96 -2.72 8.29
N PHE A 64 9.83 -1.72 8.48
CA PHE A 64 10.39 -0.93 7.39
C PHE A 64 11.33 -1.72 6.48
N PHE A 65 12.15 -2.62 7.05
CA PHE A 65 13.08 -3.44 6.30
C PHE A 65 12.32 -4.44 5.43
N GLU A 66 11.31 -5.10 5.99
CA GLU A 66 10.42 -5.98 5.25
C GLU A 66 9.74 -5.23 4.09
N ALA A 67 9.29 -4.00 4.34
CA ALA A 67 8.69 -3.16 3.31
C ALA A 67 9.68 -2.80 2.18
N ARG A 68 10.95 -2.58 2.52
CA ARG A 68 12.03 -2.19 1.60
C ARG A 68 12.57 -3.38 0.79
N GLU A 69 12.51 -4.58 1.33
CA GLU A 69 12.92 -5.80 0.64
C GLU A 69 11.91 -6.27 -0.41
N TYR A 70 10.71 -5.67 -0.45
CA TYR A 70 9.74 -6.00 -1.48
C TYR A 70 10.30 -5.74 -2.90
N PRO A 71 10.17 -6.70 -3.83
CA PRO A 71 10.88 -6.64 -5.10
C PRO A 71 10.58 -5.38 -5.90
N LYS A 72 11.62 -4.62 -6.29
CA LYS A 72 11.53 -3.39 -7.10
C LYS A 72 10.65 -2.29 -6.47
N VAL A 73 10.44 -2.33 -5.15
CA VAL A 73 9.67 -1.31 -4.44
C VAL A 73 10.43 0.01 -4.42
N LYS A 74 9.74 1.10 -4.72
CA LYS A 74 10.26 2.46 -4.60
C LYS A 74 9.55 3.17 -3.47
N LYS A 75 10.22 4.11 -2.81
CA LYS A 75 9.55 5.00 -1.86
C LYS A 75 8.53 5.87 -2.61
N CYS A 76 7.33 6.03 -2.04
CA CYS A 76 6.36 6.99 -2.53
C CYS A 76 6.96 8.40 -2.49
N GLU A 77 6.78 9.16 -3.57
CA GLU A 77 7.31 10.51 -3.71
C GLU A 77 6.69 11.47 -2.70
N LEU A 78 5.41 11.29 -2.38
CA LEU A 78 4.73 12.06 -1.33
C LEU A 78 5.33 11.72 0.03
N CYS A 79 5.52 10.44 0.36
CA CYS A 79 6.12 10.04 1.63
C CYS A 79 7.59 10.46 1.76
N ARG A 80 8.33 10.54 0.65
CA ARG A 80 9.73 10.97 0.62
C ARG A 80 9.89 12.45 1.02
N LYS A 81 8.86 13.28 0.87
CA LYS A 81 8.92 14.71 1.26
C LYS A 81 8.69 14.95 2.76
N PHE A 82 8.15 13.97 3.48
CA PHE A 82 7.73 14.10 4.88
C PHE A 82 8.54 13.20 5.83
N MET A 83 9.63 12.59 5.34
CA MET A 83 10.63 11.83 6.10
C MET A 83 11.99 12.49 5.90
#